data_AF-A4F6Z4-F1
#
_entry.id   AF-A4F6Z4-F1
#
_cell.length_a   1.000
_cell.length_b   1.000
_cell.length_c   1.000
_cell.angle_alpha   90.00
_cell.angle_beta   90.00
_cell.angle_gamma   90.00
#
_symmetry.space_group_name_H-M   'P 1'
#
loop_
_entity.id
_entity.type
_entity.pdbx_description
1 polymer ?
#
loop_
_entity_poly.entity_id
_entity_poly.type
_entity_poly.pdbx_seq_one_letter_code
_entity_poly.pdbx_strand_id
1 'polypeptide(L)'
;MSVRLRQYRTARGWSQKTACQHLAEAARSRGIRAHSPGTLLGLLGEWERGVRVVSSTYQQLWAEVYGTTPGMLGIAGAWSRNHPVVTRADIERGAPTPQVVSSPKDPLIGGLSGAERIELEGVAA
;
A
#
# COMPACT_ATOMS: atom_id res chain seq x y z
N MET A 1 4.78 -18.44 2.15
CA MET A 1 5.31 -17.68 3.31
C MET A 1 4.15 -16.95 3.97
N SER A 2 3.91 -17.12 5.27
CA SER A 2 2.82 -16.41 5.98
C SER A 2 3.27 -15.00 6.38
N VAL A 3 2.37 -14.00 6.28
CA VAL A 3 2.68 -12.62 6.67
C VAL A 3 2.89 -12.51 8.19
N ARG A 4 3.95 -11.82 8.62
CA ARG A 4 4.34 -11.66 10.03
C ARG A 4 4.27 -10.22 10.54
N LEU A 5 3.87 -9.26 9.71
CA LEU A 5 3.71 -7.84 10.08
C LEU A 5 2.99 -7.63 11.41
N ARG A 6 1.85 -8.30 11.61
CA ARG A 6 1.07 -8.21 12.84
C ARG A 6 1.87 -8.65 14.06
N GLN A 7 2.62 -9.74 13.94
CA GLN A 7 3.42 -10.30 15.03
C GLN A 7 4.54 -9.32 15.44
N TYR A 8 5.26 -8.77 14.47
CA TYR A 8 6.30 -7.76 14.71
C TYR A 8 5.72 -6.51 15.36
N ARG A 9 4.56 -6.05 14.89
CA ARG A 9 3.87 -4.90 15.47
C ARG A 9 3.46 -5.16 16.92
N THR A 10 2.82 -6.29 17.20
CA THR A 10 2.36 -6.63 18.56
C THR A 10 3.52 -6.89 19.52
N ALA A 11 4.62 -7.48 19.04
CA ALA A 11 5.82 -7.69 19.85
C ALA A 11 6.46 -6.37 20.31
N ARG A 12 6.28 -5.28 19.56
CA ARG A 12 6.70 -3.92 19.95
C ARG A 12 5.65 -3.17 20.77
N GLY A 13 4.50 -3.78 21.09
CA GLY A 13 3.39 -3.11 21.77
C GLY A 13 2.73 -2.01 20.93
N TRP A 14 2.88 -2.03 19.60
CA TRP A 14 2.42 -0.96 18.74
C TRP A 14 0.97 -1.14 18.29
N SER A 15 0.21 -0.04 18.28
CA SER A 15 -1.04 0.04 17.54
C SER A 15 -0.78 0.12 16.03
N GLN A 16 -1.79 -0.19 15.20
CA GLN A 16 -1.68 0.02 13.76
C GLN A 16 -1.39 1.50 13.42
N LYS A 17 -2.00 2.43 14.15
CA LYS A 17 -1.74 3.87 14.00
C LYS A 17 -0.28 4.22 14.27
N THR A 18 0.29 3.70 15.36
CA THR A 18 1.70 3.90 15.71
C THR A 18 2.62 3.34 14.62
N ALA A 19 2.34 2.14 14.12
CA ALA A 19 3.12 1.54 13.03
C ALA A 19 3.05 2.39 11.75
N CYS A 20 1.87 2.90 11.38
CA CYS A 20 1.71 3.80 10.24
C CYS A 20 2.42 5.15 10.43
N GLN A 21 2.50 5.68 11.66
CA GLN A 21 3.28 6.88 11.96
C GLN A 21 4.77 6.66 11.73
N HIS A 22 5.33 5.54 12.22
CA HIS A 22 6.73 5.19 11.96
C HIS A 22 7.01 4.99 10.46
N LEU A 23 6.08 4.36 9.72
CA LEU A 23 6.19 4.19 8.28
C LEU A 23 6.19 5.54 7.54
N ALA A 24 5.30 6.46 7.93
CA ALA A 24 5.23 7.79 7.34
C ALA A 24 6.50 8.61 7.63
N GLU A 25 7.08 8.45 8.82
CA GLU A 25 8.36 9.07 9.16
C GLU A 25 9.49 8.53 8.29
N ALA A 26 9.63 7.20 8.18
CA ALA A 26 10.63 6.57 7.32
C ALA A 26 10.49 7.00 5.86
N ALA A 27 9.26 7.12 5.36
CA ALA A 27 9.00 7.62 4.01
C ALA A 27 9.47 9.08 3.86
N ARG A 28 9.15 9.94 4.84
CA ARG A 28 9.58 11.34 4.85
C ARG A 28 11.10 11.48 4.89
N SER A 29 11.79 10.72 5.72
CA SER A 29 13.26 10.72 5.81
C SER A 29 13.93 10.33 4.49
N ARG A 30 13.25 9.53 3.66
CA ARG A 30 13.70 9.15 2.30
C ARG A 30 13.19 10.06 1.18
N GLY A 31 12.45 11.13 1.50
CA GLY A 31 11.80 11.99 0.50
C GLY A 31 10.70 11.29 -0.31
N ILE A 32 10.17 10.17 0.17
CA ILE A 32 9.12 9.39 -0.48
C ILE A 32 7.76 9.92 -0.03
N ARG A 33 6.88 10.19 -1.00
CA ARG A 33 5.48 10.54 -0.72
C ARG A 33 4.69 9.29 -0.37
N ALA A 34 4.39 9.08 0.91
CA ALA A 34 3.51 8.00 1.36
C ALA A 34 2.02 8.35 1.14
N HIS A 35 1.16 7.33 1.19
CA HIS A 35 -0.28 7.54 1.24
C HIS A 35 -0.72 8.31 2.50
N SER A 36 -1.92 8.87 2.47
CA SER A 36 -2.52 9.53 3.64
C SER A 36 -2.66 8.55 4.82
N PRO A 37 -2.69 9.05 6.07
CA PRO A 37 -2.76 8.19 7.26
C PRO A 37 -3.97 7.23 7.28
N GLY A 38 -5.14 7.67 6.81
CA GLY A 38 -6.34 6.84 6.74
C GLY A 38 -6.20 5.69 5.75
N THR A 39 -5.61 5.95 4.58
CA THR A 39 -5.31 4.93 3.58
C THR A 39 -4.25 3.94 4.08
N LEU A 40 -3.19 4.43 4.74
CA LEU A 40 -2.15 3.57 5.30
C LEU A 40 -2.68 2.59 6.36
N LEU A 41 -3.64 3.01 7.18
CA LEU A 41 -4.28 2.13 8.16
C LEU A 41 -5.04 0.98 7.48
N GLY A 42 -5.84 1.29 6.46
CA GLY A 42 -6.54 0.27 5.67
C GLY A 42 -5.58 -0.71 5.00
N LEU A 43 -4.55 -0.17 4.34
CA LEU A 43 -3.50 -0.97 3.70
C LEU A 43 -2.77 -1.87 4.70
N LEU A 44 -2.39 -1.36 5.87
CA LEU A 44 -1.76 -2.16 6.90
C LEU A 44 -2.66 -3.33 7.34
N GLY A 45 -3.96 -3.10 7.50
CA GLY A 45 -4.92 -4.16 7.80
C GLY A 45 -5.04 -5.23 6.70
N GLU A 46 -4.96 -4.84 5.42
CA GLU A 46 -4.93 -5.78 4.29
C GLU A 46 -3.62 -6.57 4.22
N TRP A 47 -2.48 -5.89 4.44
CA TRP A 47 -1.16 -6.52 4.47
C TRP A 47 -1.02 -7.50 5.62
N GLU A 48 -1.42 -7.12 6.84
CA GLU A 48 -1.37 -8.01 8.02
C GLU A 48 -2.19 -9.29 7.85
N ARG A 49 -3.28 -9.24 7.07
CA ARG A 49 -4.10 -10.40 6.73
C ARG A 49 -3.58 -11.19 5.53
N GLY A 50 -2.58 -10.66 4.82
CA GLY A 50 -2.07 -11.26 3.57
C GLY A 50 -3.06 -11.19 2.40
N VAL A 51 -4.09 -10.34 2.48
CA VAL A 51 -5.09 -10.16 1.42
C VAL A 51 -4.52 -9.35 0.26
N ARG A 52 -3.51 -8.52 0.55
CA ARG A 52 -2.86 -7.64 -0.42
C ARG A 52 -1.35 -7.81 -0.42
N VAL A 53 -0.77 -7.84 -1.62
CA VAL A 53 0.68 -7.82 -1.82
C VAL A 53 1.23 -6.44 -1.48
N VAL A 54 2.34 -6.40 -0.74
CA VAL A 54 3.06 -5.16 -0.40
C VAL A 54 3.96 -4.78 -1.57
N SER A 55 3.93 -3.51 -2.03
CA SER A 55 4.85 -3.06 -3.09
C SER A 55 6.30 -3.06 -2.61
N SER A 56 7.26 -3.13 -3.53
CA SER A 56 8.69 -3.12 -3.21
C SER A 56 9.11 -1.91 -2.37
N THR A 57 8.56 -0.73 -2.65
CA THR A 57 8.80 0.49 -1.86
C THR A 57 8.35 0.33 -0.41
N TYR A 58 7.11 -0.14 -0.19
CA TYR A 58 6.61 -0.37 1.17
C TYR A 58 7.30 -1.54 1.87
N GLN A 59 7.75 -2.56 1.14
CA GLN A 59 8.57 -3.63 1.71
C GLN A 59 9.87 -3.07 2.32
N GLN A 60 10.56 -2.19 1.60
CA GLN A 60 11.78 -1.55 2.08
C GLN A 60 11.52 -0.63 3.27
N LEU A 61 10.44 0.16 3.23
CA LEU A 61 10.08 1.04 4.35
C LEU A 61 9.73 0.24 5.61
N TRP A 62 8.97 -0.85 5.49
CA TRP A 62 8.67 -1.71 6.64
C TRP A 62 9.91 -2.42 7.17
N ALA A 63 10.78 -2.87 6.28
CA ALA A 63 12.08 -3.45 6.64
C ALA A 63 12.90 -2.47 7.48
N GLU A 64 12.95 -1.19 7.10
CA GLU A 64 13.62 -0.13 7.87
C GLU A 64 12.94 0.10 9.22
N VAL A 65 11.62 0.32 9.25
CA VAL A 65 10.85 0.56 10.48
C VAL A 65 11.07 -0.54 11.51
N TYR A 66 11.12 -1.80 11.06
CA TYR A 66 11.32 -2.96 11.93
C TYR A 66 12.78 -3.39 12.09
N GLY A 67 13.74 -2.71 11.45
CA GLY A 67 15.17 -3.07 11.50
C GLY A 67 15.44 -4.51 11.04
N THR A 68 14.75 -4.97 10.00
CA THR A 68 14.81 -6.35 9.51
C THR A 68 14.67 -6.40 7.99
N THR A 69 14.44 -7.59 7.41
CA THR A 69 14.25 -7.75 5.96
C THR A 69 12.77 -7.98 5.60
N PRO A 70 12.35 -7.69 4.36
CA PRO A 70 10.99 -8.01 3.89
C PRO A 70 10.64 -9.49 4.03
N GLY A 71 11.63 -10.38 3.88
CA GLY A 71 11.45 -11.82 4.03
C GLY A 71 11.08 -12.22 5.45
N MET A 72 11.75 -11.63 6.45
CA MET A 72 11.46 -11.88 7.86
C MET A 72 10.08 -11.37 8.28
N LEU A 73 9.63 -10.27 7.68
CA LEU A 73 8.28 -9.73 7.86
C LEU A 73 7.20 -10.54 7.12
N GLY A 74 7.59 -11.51 6.29
CA GLY A 74 6.67 -12.30 5.48
C GLY A 74 5.98 -11.50 4.37
N ILE A 75 6.59 -10.40 3.93
CA ILE A 75 6.07 -9.51 2.88
C ILE A 75 6.95 -9.48 1.63
N ALA A 76 8.04 -10.24 1.61
CA ALA A 76 8.85 -10.42 0.42
C ALA A 76 8.05 -11.14 -0.67
N GLY A 77 7.92 -10.48 -1.81
CA GLY A 77 7.24 -11.02 -2.98
C GLY A 77 7.24 -10.01 -4.11
N ALA A 78 7.41 -10.48 -5.34
CA ALA A 78 7.16 -9.65 -6.51
C ALA A 78 5.65 -9.54 -6.70
N TRP A 79 5.17 -8.31 -6.87
CA TRP A 79 3.85 -8.09 -7.45
C TRP A 79 3.75 -8.87 -8.79
N SER A 80 2.73 -9.73 -8.93
CA SER A 80 2.47 -10.46 -10.16
C SER A 80 1.17 -9.95 -10.80
N ARG A 81 1.20 -9.64 -12.10
CA ARG A 81 0.02 -9.28 -12.91
C ARG A 81 -1.09 -10.34 -12.87
N ASN A 82 -0.78 -11.57 -12.44
CA ASN A 82 -1.71 -12.69 -12.38
C ASN A 82 -2.41 -12.84 -11.01
N HIS A 83 -2.38 -11.83 -10.14
CA HIS A 83 -3.27 -11.81 -8.98
C HIS A 83 -4.69 -11.48 -9.50
N PRO A 84 -5.68 -12.39 -9.42
CA PRO A 84 -6.91 -12.28 -10.20
C PRO A 84 -7.75 -11.09 -9.73
N VAL A 85 -7.81 -10.04 -10.54
CA VAL A 85 -8.77 -8.94 -10.39
C VAL A 85 -10.15 -9.46 -10.79
N VAL A 86 -11.04 -9.67 -9.82
CA VAL A 86 -12.43 -10.04 -10.08
C VAL A 86 -13.18 -8.86 -10.70
N THR A 87 -13.74 -9.07 -11.90
CA THR A 87 -14.53 -8.07 -12.62
C THR A 87 -16.03 -8.23 -12.33
N ARG A 88 -16.82 -7.17 -12.54
CA ARG A 88 -18.29 -7.17 -12.31
C ARG A 88 -19.02 -8.23 -13.15
N ALA A 89 -18.57 -8.48 -14.38
CA ALA A 89 -19.13 -9.50 -15.27
C ALA A 89 -18.81 -10.95 -14.84
N ASP A 90 -17.84 -11.17 -13.94
CA ASP A 90 -17.52 -12.49 -13.38
C ASP A 90 -18.36 -12.80 -12.13
N ILE A 91 -18.75 -11.75 -11.39
CA ILE A 91 -19.72 -11.84 -10.28
C ILE A 91 -21.11 -12.23 -10.81
N GLU A 92 -21.53 -11.67 -11.96
CA GLU A 92 -22.82 -11.96 -12.60
C GLU A 92 -22.90 -13.38 -13.22
N ARG A 93 -21.76 -14.00 -13.56
CA ARG A 93 -21.67 -15.37 -14.11
C ARG A 93 -21.53 -16.48 -13.06
N GLY A 94 -21.51 -16.16 -11.77
CA GLY A 94 -21.49 -17.14 -10.69
C GLY A 94 -20.14 -17.87 -10.49
N ALA A 95 -19.02 -17.29 -10.94
CA ALA A 95 -17.70 -17.82 -10.58
C ALA A 95 -17.46 -17.66 -9.07
N PRO A 96 -16.80 -18.63 -8.39
CA PRO A 96 -16.46 -18.49 -6.97
C PRO A 96 -15.61 -17.23 -6.83
N THR A 97 -16.04 -16.29 -5.99
CA THR A 97 -15.48 -14.94 -5.86
C THR A 97 -14.13 -14.96 -5.11
N PRO A 98 -12.97 -14.70 -5.75
CA PRO A 98 -11.82 -14.16 -5.04
C PRO A 98 -12.03 -12.66 -4.85
N GLN A 99 -12.50 -12.30 -3.66
CA GLN A 99 -12.66 -10.94 -3.12
C GLN A 99 -11.79 -9.86 -3.82
N VAL A 100 -12.46 -9.05 -4.64
CA VAL A 100 -12.12 -7.75 -5.25
C VAL A 100 -10.67 -7.27 -5.09
N VAL A 101 -9.90 -7.35 -6.17
CA VAL A 101 -8.63 -6.66 -6.32
C VAL A 101 -8.92 -5.24 -6.81
N SER A 102 -8.75 -4.26 -5.93
CA SER A 102 -8.53 -2.89 -6.40
C SER A 102 -7.20 -2.85 -7.12
N SER A 103 -7.23 -2.71 -8.45
CA SER A 103 -6.08 -2.25 -9.22
C SER A 103 -5.52 -0.98 -8.60
N PRO A 104 -4.22 -0.88 -8.29
CA PRO A 104 -3.64 0.43 -8.02
C PRO A 104 -2.65 0.75 -9.14
N LYS A 105 -3.05 1.73 -9.93
CA LYS A 105 -2.15 2.74 -10.51
C LYS A 105 -0.98 2.98 -9.56
N ASP A 106 0.23 2.65 -9.98
CA ASP A 106 1.42 3.34 -9.47
C ASP A 106 1.49 4.67 -10.23
N PRO A 107 1.04 5.77 -9.60
CA PRO A 107 1.89 6.95 -9.62
C PRO A 107 1.80 7.76 -8.32
N LEU A 108 2.96 8.09 -7.75
CA LEU A 108 3.38 9.46 -7.39
C LEU A 108 4.81 9.46 -6.82
N ILE A 109 5.77 9.02 -7.64
CA ILE A 109 7.08 9.67 -7.66
C ILE A 109 6.96 10.76 -8.74
N GLY A 110 6.75 12.01 -8.30
CA GLY A 110 6.79 13.21 -9.16
C GLY A 110 5.78 13.26 -10.32
N GLY A 111 4.61 13.86 -10.09
CA GLY A 111 3.71 14.23 -11.18
C GLY A 111 2.41 14.82 -10.64
N LEU A 112 2.35 16.15 -10.61
CA LEU A 112 1.19 17.00 -10.30
C LEU A 112 -0.15 16.26 -10.17
N SER A 113 -0.72 16.31 -8.97
CA SER A 113 -2.09 15.87 -8.72
C SER A 113 -3.04 16.74 -9.56
N GLY A 114 -4.04 16.12 -10.20
CA GLY A 114 -5.00 16.77 -11.10
C GLY A 114 -6.01 17.73 -10.43
N ALA A 115 -5.56 18.51 -9.45
CA ALA A 115 -6.29 19.63 -8.86
C ALA A 115 -5.77 21.01 -9.34
N GLU A 116 -4.66 21.07 -10.09
CA GLU A 116 -4.08 22.32 -10.64
C GLU A 116 -4.25 22.45 -12.17
N ARG A 117 -5.45 22.15 -12.70
CA ARG A 117 -5.75 22.39 -14.13
C ARG A 117 -6.87 23.39 -14.39
N ILE A 118 -7.43 23.97 -13.35
CA ILE A 118 -8.43 25.03 -13.48
C ILE A 118 -7.81 26.27 -12.87
N GLU A 119 -7.00 26.99 -13.66
CA GLU A 119 -6.68 28.42 -13.49
C GLU A 119 -5.66 28.96 -14.54
N LEU A 120 -5.44 28.24 -15.65
CA LEU A 120 -4.50 28.69 -16.69
C LEU A 120 -5.03 28.55 -18.13
N GLU A 121 -6.35 28.64 -18.32
CA GLU A 121 -6.96 28.98 -19.60
C GLU A 121 -8.07 30.00 -19.36
N GLY A 122 -7.76 31.29 -19.54
CA GLY A 122 -8.74 32.36 -19.34
C GLY A 122 -8.24 33.79 -19.28
N VAL A 123 -7.07 34.13 -19.82
CA VAL A 123 -6.75 35.52 -20.22
C VAL A 123 -6.06 35.48 -21.58
N ALA A 124 -6.89 35.47 -22.63
CA ALA A 124 -6.52 35.90 -23.96
C ALA A 124 -7.78 36.41 -24.66
N ALA A 125 -8.13 37.66 -24.38
CA ALA A 125 -8.71 38.67 -25.28
C ALA A 125 -9.20 39.86 -24.44
#